data_AF-A0A916CBT0-F1
#
_entry.id   AF-A0A916CBT0-F1
#
_cell.length_a   1.000
_cell.length_b   1.000
_cell.length_c   1.000
_cell.angle_alpha   90.00
_cell.angle_beta   90.00
_cell.angle_gamma   90.00
#
_symmetry.space_group_name_H-M   'P 1'
#
loop_
_entity.id
_entity.type
_entity.pdbx_description
1 polymer ?
#
loop_
_entity_poly.entity_id
_entity_poly.type
_entity_poly.pdbx_seq_one_letter_code
_entity_poly.pdbx_strand_id
1 'polypeptide(L)'
;MEICALGIDVGSTTTKIVGVDTAGNLVWHHIEQADPRVEEQVEEFLARAKEKGAPENMPLVATGYGRALVHQATRKVTEITCHARGIYRELKHGGTLVDIGGQDSKVIGISPSGDVIDFSMNDKCAAGTGRFLENSANRLRVPLNEIGSVALATSKEVSISSTCTVFAESEIISLIAHGVGVDAILRGLHRSLIKRIVAMVKTVGLVSPLMLSGGVAQNPAMRALLEEETHTRVILPQHPQLMGAYGAALMALNLAKV
;
A
#
# COMPACT_ATOMS: atom_id res chain seq x y z
N MET A 1 6.72 -17.11 20.20
CA MET A 1 7.49 -15.86 20.23
C MET A 1 6.58 -14.81 20.84
N GLU A 2 7.05 -14.11 21.87
CA GLU A 2 6.24 -13.15 22.64
C GLU A 2 6.11 -11.84 21.87
N ILE A 3 4.91 -11.25 21.86
CA ILE A 3 4.67 -9.93 21.28
C ILE A 3 5.18 -8.91 22.31
N CYS A 4 5.95 -7.90 21.87
CA CYS A 4 6.54 -6.88 22.73
C CYS A 4 6.12 -5.44 22.37
N ALA A 5 5.65 -5.22 21.15
CA ALA A 5 5.13 -3.94 20.70
C ALA A 5 4.10 -4.13 19.58
N LEU A 6 3.14 -3.20 19.52
CA LEU A 6 2.08 -3.19 18.50
C LEU A 6 2.16 -1.94 17.62
N GLY A 7 1.83 -2.11 16.35
CA GLY A 7 1.63 -1.03 15.40
C GLY A 7 0.32 -1.24 14.67
N ILE A 8 -0.49 -0.19 14.58
CA ILE A 8 -1.76 -0.21 13.86
C ILE A 8 -1.78 0.85 12.76
N ASP A 9 -2.20 0.45 11.57
CA ASP A 9 -2.34 1.28 10.38
C ASP A 9 -3.80 1.26 9.93
N VAL A 10 -4.51 2.32 10.28
CA VAL A 10 -5.93 2.54 9.95
C VAL A 10 -5.98 3.26 8.61
N GLY A 11 -6.05 2.49 7.52
CA GLY A 11 -6.17 3.02 6.16
C GLY A 11 -7.62 3.31 5.76
N SER A 12 -7.81 3.90 4.59
CA SER A 12 -9.14 4.19 4.03
C SER A 12 -9.90 2.96 3.51
N THR A 13 -9.21 1.84 3.29
CA THR A 13 -9.79 0.59 2.78
C THR A 13 -9.54 -0.59 3.71
N THR A 14 -8.43 -0.61 4.42
CA THR A 14 -8.08 -1.71 5.31
C THR A 14 -7.43 -1.18 6.59
N THR A 15 -7.75 -1.84 7.70
CA THR A 15 -7.10 -1.65 9.00
C THR A 15 -6.16 -2.83 9.22
N LYS A 16 -4.91 -2.55 9.61
CA LYS A 16 -3.86 -3.54 9.79
C LYS A 16 -3.23 -3.36 11.17
N ILE A 17 -3.04 -4.44 11.91
CA ILE A 17 -2.23 -4.44 13.14
C ILE A 17 -1.10 -5.45 13.02
N VAL A 18 0.06 -5.09 13.54
CA VAL A 18 1.27 -5.91 13.55
C VAL A 18 1.83 -5.94 14.95
N GLY A 19 2.18 -7.14 15.41
CA GLY A 19 2.95 -7.40 16.62
C GLY A 19 4.39 -7.80 16.30
N VAL A 20 5.34 -7.24 17.03
CA VAL A 20 6.77 -7.55 16.89
C VAL A 20 7.38 -8.05 18.19
N ASP A 21 8.43 -8.87 18.09
CA ASP A 21 9.24 -9.31 19.24
C ASP A 21 10.31 -8.26 19.64
N THR A 22 11.12 -8.57 20.66
CA THR A 22 12.21 -7.71 21.14
C THR A 22 13.31 -7.41 20.11
N ALA A 23 13.49 -8.33 19.15
CA ALA A 23 14.42 -8.18 18.03
C ALA A 23 13.82 -7.37 16.87
N GLY A 24 12.52 -7.05 16.93
CA GLY A 24 11.77 -6.33 15.90
C GLY A 24 11.36 -7.21 14.73
N ASN A 25 11.27 -8.54 14.91
CA ASN A 25 10.71 -9.44 13.91
C ASN A 25 9.18 -9.37 13.96
N LEU A 26 8.52 -9.42 12.81
CA LEU A 26 7.06 -9.54 12.75
C LEU A 26 6.68 -10.95 13.21
N VAL A 27 5.91 -11.06 14.29
CA VAL A 27 5.54 -12.35 14.90
C VAL A 27 4.04 -12.62 14.85
N TRP A 28 3.25 -11.57 14.65
CA TRP A 28 1.81 -11.64 14.51
C TRP A 28 1.30 -10.47 13.69
N HIS A 29 0.21 -10.68 12.95
CA HIS A 29 -0.51 -9.61 12.30
C HIS A 29 -1.99 -9.97 12.14
N HIS A 30 -2.82 -8.95 11.93
CA HIS A 30 -4.21 -9.09 11.54
C HIS A 30 -4.61 -7.97 10.59
N ILE A 31 -5.47 -8.27 9.63
CA ILE A 31 -5.94 -7.33 8.62
C ILE A 31 -7.42 -7.57 8.31
N GLU A 32 -8.19 -6.50 8.29
CA GLU A 32 -9.59 -6.50 7.86
C GLU A 32 -9.90 -5.26 7.00
N GLN A 33 -11.05 -5.27 6.35
CA GLN A 33 -11.60 -4.08 5.69
C GLN A 33 -11.82 -2.98 6.73
N ALA A 34 -11.54 -1.73 6.37
CA ALA A 34 -11.72 -0.60 7.27
C ALA A 34 -13.20 -0.42 7.61
N ASP A 35 -13.55 -0.40 8.89
CA ASP A 35 -14.91 -0.11 9.37
C ASP A 35 -15.03 1.41 9.66
N PRO A 36 -16.14 2.06 9.27
CA PRO A 36 -16.42 3.45 9.67
C PRO A 36 -16.36 3.68 11.20
N ARG A 37 -16.67 2.66 12.00
CA ARG A 37 -16.54 2.65 13.46
C ARG A 37 -15.11 2.26 13.85
N VAL A 38 -14.18 3.14 13.51
CA VAL A 38 -12.73 2.90 13.70
C VAL A 38 -12.39 2.53 15.14
N GLU A 39 -13.00 3.19 16.13
CA GLU A 39 -12.73 2.94 17.54
C GLU A 39 -13.13 1.50 17.96
N GLU A 40 -14.31 1.03 17.55
CA GLU A 40 -14.77 -0.34 17.80
C GLU A 40 -13.82 -1.36 17.13
N GLN A 41 -13.46 -1.14 15.87
CA GLN A 41 -12.55 -2.05 15.15
C GLN A 41 -11.15 -2.10 15.79
N VAL A 42 -10.65 -0.97 16.29
CA VAL A 42 -9.37 -0.92 17.01
C VAL A 42 -9.44 -1.76 18.28
N GLU A 43 -10.53 -1.65 19.05
CA GLU A 43 -10.73 -2.45 20.27
C GLU A 43 -10.75 -3.95 19.98
N GLU A 44 -11.45 -4.36 18.91
CA GLU A 44 -11.46 -5.76 18.46
C GLU A 44 -10.06 -6.25 18.06
N PHE A 45 -9.28 -5.42 17.36
CA PHE A 45 -7.91 -5.74 16.97
C PHE A 45 -6.98 -5.91 18.18
N LEU A 46 -7.13 -5.06 19.20
CA LEU A 46 -6.39 -5.17 20.47
C LEU A 46 -6.82 -6.40 21.27
N ALA A 47 -8.11 -6.73 21.31
CA ALA A 47 -8.61 -7.96 21.93
C ALA A 47 -8.00 -9.21 21.27
N ARG A 48 -7.95 -9.25 19.93
CA ARG A 48 -7.28 -10.33 19.18
C ARG A 48 -5.78 -10.41 19.48
N ALA A 49 -5.10 -9.27 19.63
CA ALA A 49 -3.69 -9.25 20.03
C ALA A 49 -3.50 -9.85 21.43
N LYS A 50 -4.39 -9.51 22.38
CA LYS A 50 -4.40 -10.05 23.75
C LYS A 50 -4.63 -11.56 23.76
N GLU A 51 -5.56 -12.08 22.95
CA GLU A 51 -5.77 -13.52 22.76
C GLU A 51 -4.52 -14.26 22.23
N LYS A 52 -3.65 -13.54 21.51
CA LYS A 52 -2.36 -14.05 21.01
C LYS A 52 -1.20 -13.82 21.97
N GLY A 53 -1.49 -13.38 23.19
CA GLY A 53 -0.51 -13.23 24.27
C GLY A 53 0.18 -11.87 24.28
N ALA A 54 -0.39 -10.83 23.68
CA ALA A 54 0.09 -9.46 23.91
C ALA A 54 -0.33 -8.95 25.30
N PRO A 55 0.62 -8.48 26.14
CA PRO A 55 0.33 -7.75 27.38
C PRO A 55 -0.66 -6.58 27.24
N GLU A 56 -1.43 -6.32 28.30
CA GLU A 56 -2.50 -5.32 28.34
C GLU A 56 -2.01 -3.86 28.18
N ASN A 57 -0.80 -3.55 28.66
CA ASN A 57 -0.21 -2.20 28.61
C ASN A 57 0.94 -2.09 27.61
N MET A 58 0.84 -2.82 26.50
CA MET A 58 1.88 -2.81 25.48
C MET A 58 1.96 -1.46 24.76
N PRO A 59 3.16 -0.96 24.44
CA PRO A 59 3.31 0.21 23.58
C PRO A 59 2.62 -0.02 22.23
N LEU A 60 1.79 0.94 21.85
CA LEU A 60 1.04 0.96 20.60
C LEU A 60 1.36 2.26 19.85
N VAL A 61 1.73 2.14 18.57
CA VAL A 61 1.84 3.29 17.67
C VAL A 61 0.79 3.18 16.57
N ALA A 62 0.09 4.28 16.31
CA ALA A 62 -0.90 4.36 15.25
C ALA A 62 -0.41 5.16 14.04
N THR A 63 -0.80 4.72 12.85
CA THR A 63 -0.54 5.36 11.57
C THR A 63 -1.72 5.21 10.60
N GLY A 64 -1.57 5.75 9.39
CA GLY A 64 -2.63 5.80 8.39
C GLY A 64 -3.58 6.98 8.55
N TYR A 65 -4.59 7.01 7.68
CA TYR A 65 -5.63 8.04 7.60
C TYR A 65 -6.41 8.19 8.91
N GLY A 66 -6.84 7.06 9.50
CA GLY A 66 -7.64 7.04 10.72
C GLY A 66 -6.85 7.12 12.03
N ARG A 67 -5.52 7.32 11.99
CA ARG A 67 -4.65 7.28 13.19
C ARG A 67 -5.10 8.21 14.33
N ALA A 68 -5.78 9.31 14.00
CA ALA A 68 -6.28 10.27 14.97
C ALA A 68 -7.34 9.66 15.91
N LEU A 69 -8.10 8.68 15.42
CA LEU A 69 -9.18 7.99 16.13
C LEU A 69 -8.68 6.80 16.98
N VAL A 70 -7.38 6.48 16.92
CA VAL A 70 -6.78 5.44 17.77
C VAL A 70 -6.36 6.07 19.10
N HIS A 71 -7.28 6.15 20.06
CA HIS A 71 -7.04 6.82 21.36
C HIS A 71 -6.09 6.05 22.28
N GLN A 72 -6.02 4.73 22.10
CA GLN A 72 -5.15 3.82 22.86
C GLN A 72 -3.67 3.94 22.44
N ALA A 73 -3.38 4.62 21.32
CA ALA A 73 -2.01 4.71 20.81
C ALA A 73 -1.15 5.65 21.66
N THR A 74 -0.03 5.13 22.16
CA THR A 74 1.00 5.89 22.88
C THR A 74 1.55 7.02 22.02
N ARG A 75 1.67 6.79 20.71
CA ARG A 75 2.11 7.81 19.74
C ARG A 75 1.41 7.61 18.40
N LYS A 76 1.18 8.72 17.70
CA LYS A 76 0.62 8.75 16.34
C LYS A 76 1.71 9.24 15.38
N VAL A 77 1.97 8.50 14.31
CA VAL A 77 3.04 8.81 13.34
C VAL A 77 2.50 8.76 11.92
N THR A 78 3.05 9.58 11.02
CA THR A 78 2.64 9.61 9.62
C THR A 78 2.95 8.29 8.94
N GLU A 79 2.09 7.93 7.99
CA GLU A 79 2.27 6.71 7.19
C GLU A 79 3.52 6.75 6.32
N ILE A 80 3.97 7.93 5.90
CA ILE A 80 5.25 8.11 5.19
C ILE A 80 6.40 7.55 6.03
N THR A 81 6.52 7.99 7.28
CA THR A 81 7.61 7.56 8.16
C THR A 81 7.47 6.08 8.52
N CYS A 82 6.24 5.61 8.76
CA CYS A 82 6.00 4.20 9.08
C CYS A 82 6.32 3.27 7.90
N HIS A 83 5.83 3.55 6.70
CA HIS A 83 6.13 2.75 5.51
C HIS A 83 7.63 2.71 5.21
N ALA A 84 8.32 3.86 5.27
CA ALA A 84 9.77 3.91 5.10
C ALA A 84 10.48 3.04 6.14
N ARG A 85 10.07 3.12 7.40
CA ARG A 85 10.66 2.35 8.49
C ARG A 85 10.44 0.84 8.34
N GLY A 86 9.22 0.43 7.99
CA GLY A 86 8.85 -0.97 7.77
C GLY A 86 9.63 -1.58 6.61
N ILE A 87 9.62 -0.91 5.45
CA ILE A 87 10.35 -1.34 4.24
C ILE A 87 11.85 -1.42 4.49
N TYR A 88 12.45 -0.39 5.08
CA TYR A 88 13.88 -0.40 5.37
C TYR A 88 14.26 -1.53 6.34
N ARG A 89 13.41 -1.80 7.35
CA ARG A 89 13.66 -2.90 8.28
C ARG A 89 13.63 -4.26 7.60
N GLU A 90 12.72 -4.48 6.67
CA GLU A 90 12.57 -5.77 5.99
C GLU A 90 13.62 -5.97 4.90
N LEU A 91 13.85 -4.97 4.05
CA LEU A 91 14.71 -5.08 2.88
C LEU A 91 16.17 -4.66 3.15
N LYS A 92 16.47 -3.97 4.26
CA LYS A 92 17.81 -3.48 4.63
C LYS A 92 18.47 -2.54 3.62
N HIS A 93 17.67 -1.82 2.83
CA HIS A 93 18.16 -0.90 1.81
C HIS A 93 17.34 0.40 1.81
N GLY A 94 18.04 1.52 1.57
CA GLY A 94 17.41 2.76 1.08
C GLY A 94 17.00 2.61 -0.38
N GLY A 95 16.47 3.68 -0.99
CA GLY A 95 16.00 3.68 -2.39
C GLY A 95 14.67 4.41 -2.53
N THR A 96 13.93 4.09 -3.59
CA THR A 96 12.61 4.69 -3.85
C THR A 96 11.52 3.68 -3.56
N LEU A 97 10.64 4.01 -2.61
CA LEU A 97 9.45 3.22 -2.29
C LEU A 97 8.22 3.82 -2.97
N VAL A 98 7.48 2.99 -3.71
CA VAL A 98 6.13 3.28 -4.19
C VAL A 98 5.14 2.54 -3.30
N ASP A 99 4.25 3.28 -2.63
CA ASP A 99 3.15 2.73 -1.85
C ASP A 99 1.82 3.03 -2.54
N ILE A 100 1.03 2.01 -2.89
CA ILE A 100 -0.25 2.20 -3.57
C ILE A 100 -1.37 1.59 -2.71
N GLY A 101 -2.14 2.48 -2.08
CA GLY A 101 -3.31 2.16 -1.28
C GLY A 101 -4.60 2.16 -2.09
N GLY A 102 -5.73 2.11 -1.39
CA GLY A 102 -7.05 2.18 -2.01
C GLY A 102 -7.40 3.57 -2.52
N GLN A 103 -7.19 4.62 -1.73
CA GLN A 103 -7.60 5.99 -2.07
C GLN A 103 -6.45 6.97 -2.28
N ASP A 104 -5.21 6.55 -2.01
CA ASP A 104 -4.03 7.36 -2.21
C ASP A 104 -2.87 6.51 -2.76
N SER A 105 -1.85 7.21 -3.27
CA SER A 105 -0.56 6.62 -3.60
C SER A 105 0.58 7.56 -3.23
N LYS A 106 1.74 6.98 -2.94
CA LYS A 106 2.89 7.69 -2.39
C LYS A 106 4.17 7.19 -3.04
N VAL A 107 5.10 8.10 -3.23
CA VAL A 107 6.50 7.80 -3.53
C VAL A 107 7.33 8.39 -2.41
N ILE A 108 8.23 7.59 -1.85
CA ILE A 108 9.06 7.96 -0.70
C ILE A 108 10.51 7.67 -1.06
N GLY A 109 11.36 8.69 -1.00
CA GLY A 109 12.81 8.55 -1.07
C GLY A 109 13.35 8.18 0.32
N ILE A 110 14.04 7.05 0.40
CA ILE A 110 14.58 6.50 1.65
C ILE A 110 16.12 6.55 1.58
N SER A 111 16.75 7.15 2.57
CA SER A 111 18.20 7.24 2.68
C SER A 111 18.84 5.87 2.93
N PRO A 112 20.18 5.74 2.73
CA PRO A 112 20.91 4.54 3.14
C PRO A 112 20.81 4.21 4.63
N SER A 113 20.46 5.19 5.50
CA SER A 113 20.22 4.98 6.93
C SER A 113 18.76 4.61 7.26
N GLY A 114 17.85 4.68 6.28
CA GLY A 114 16.43 4.38 6.45
C GLY A 114 15.55 5.58 6.79
N ASP A 115 16.08 6.80 6.68
CA ASP A 115 15.37 8.04 6.93
C ASP A 115 14.63 8.51 5.65
N VAL A 116 13.52 9.21 5.83
CA VAL A 116 12.79 9.81 4.70
C VAL A 116 13.54 11.05 4.22
N ILE A 117 13.96 11.04 2.96
CA ILE A 117 14.65 12.18 2.32
C ILE A 117 13.61 13.14 1.73
N ASP A 118 12.68 12.59 0.95
CA ASP A 118 11.65 13.34 0.25
C ASP A 118 10.46 12.42 -0.04
N PHE A 119 9.29 13.00 -0.35
CA PHE A 119 8.12 12.23 -0.73
C PHE A 119 7.18 13.01 -1.65
N SER A 120 6.43 12.28 -2.47
CA SER A 120 5.32 12.80 -3.28
C SER A 120 4.09 11.93 -3.05
N MET A 121 2.93 12.56 -2.94
CA MET A 121 1.67 11.90 -2.60
C MET A 121 0.56 12.39 -3.53
N ASN A 122 -0.30 11.45 -3.94
CA ASN A 122 -1.58 11.74 -4.55
C ASN A 122 -2.70 11.21 -3.64
N ASP A 123 -3.42 12.12 -3.00
CA ASP A 123 -4.53 11.87 -2.08
C ASP A 123 -5.87 12.45 -2.57
N LYS A 124 -5.86 13.20 -3.68
CA LYS A 124 -7.04 13.90 -4.23
C LYS A 124 -7.66 13.21 -5.43
N CYS A 125 -6.93 12.33 -6.11
CA CYS A 125 -7.36 11.74 -7.38
C CYS A 125 -7.33 10.21 -7.33
N ALA A 126 -8.47 9.58 -7.62
CA ALA A 126 -8.59 8.12 -7.65
C ALA A 126 -7.78 7.46 -8.78
N ALA A 127 -7.46 8.18 -9.87
CA ALA A 127 -6.86 7.59 -11.08
C ALA A 127 -5.46 6.98 -10.88
N GLY A 128 -4.81 7.25 -9.75
CA GLY A 128 -3.50 6.69 -9.37
C GLY A 128 -3.54 5.70 -8.20
N THR A 129 -4.71 5.12 -7.89
CA THR A 129 -4.94 4.38 -6.64
C THR A 129 -5.69 3.07 -6.90
N GLY A 130 -5.81 2.22 -5.89
CA GLY A 130 -6.57 0.97 -5.96
C GLY A 130 -8.05 1.17 -6.32
N ARG A 131 -8.64 2.32 -5.97
CA ARG A 131 -10.03 2.65 -6.30
C ARG A 131 -10.27 2.73 -7.81
N PHE A 132 -9.29 3.19 -8.58
CA PHE A 132 -9.38 3.16 -10.05
C PHE A 132 -9.44 1.73 -10.58
N LEU A 133 -8.63 0.83 -10.03
CA LEU A 133 -8.63 -0.59 -10.40
C LEU A 133 -9.93 -1.29 -9.98
N GLU A 134 -10.44 -0.98 -8.79
CA GLU A 134 -11.72 -1.49 -8.27
C GLU A 134 -12.90 -1.08 -9.16
N ASN A 135 -13.03 0.21 -9.48
CA ASN A 135 -14.06 0.70 -10.40
C ASN A 135 -13.96 0.03 -11.77
N SER A 136 -12.74 -0.10 -12.30
CA SER A 136 -12.48 -0.74 -13.59
C SER A 136 -12.87 -2.23 -13.59
N ALA A 137 -12.48 -2.96 -12.54
CA ALA A 137 -12.82 -4.37 -12.34
C ALA A 137 -14.34 -4.57 -12.32
N ASN A 138 -15.05 -3.74 -11.56
CA ASN A 138 -16.52 -3.76 -11.49
C ASN A 138 -17.17 -3.49 -12.85
N ARG A 139 -16.66 -2.49 -13.59
CA ARG A 139 -17.19 -2.15 -14.93
C ARG A 139 -17.00 -3.28 -15.93
N LEU A 140 -15.84 -3.94 -15.89
CA LEU A 140 -15.47 -5.05 -16.77
C LEU A 140 -16.01 -6.40 -16.29
N ARG A 141 -16.62 -6.46 -15.10
CA ARG A 141 -17.12 -7.68 -14.45
C ARG A 141 -16.04 -8.75 -14.27
N VAL A 142 -14.82 -8.31 -13.94
CA VAL A 142 -13.69 -9.19 -13.62
C VAL A 142 -13.41 -9.06 -12.12
N PRO A 143 -13.20 -10.16 -11.38
CA PRO A 143 -12.81 -10.08 -9.97
C PRO A 143 -11.56 -9.22 -9.76
N LEU A 144 -11.55 -8.36 -8.73
CA LEU A 144 -10.44 -7.43 -8.46
C LEU A 144 -9.09 -8.15 -8.22
N ASN A 145 -9.12 -9.36 -7.69
CA ASN A 145 -7.93 -10.19 -7.50
C ASN A 145 -7.42 -10.84 -8.81
N GLU A 146 -8.20 -10.83 -9.89
CA GLU A 146 -7.85 -11.45 -11.17
C GLU A 146 -7.38 -10.45 -12.24
N ILE A 147 -7.76 -9.18 -12.13
CA ILE A 147 -7.48 -8.17 -13.17
C ILE A 147 -6.00 -8.04 -13.53
N GLY A 148 -5.09 -8.30 -12.59
CA GLY A 148 -3.65 -8.26 -12.84
C GLY A 148 -3.20 -9.40 -13.77
N SER A 149 -3.63 -10.63 -13.47
CA SER A 149 -3.33 -11.80 -14.29
C SER A 149 -3.95 -11.67 -15.69
N VAL A 150 -5.18 -11.16 -15.77
CA VAL A 150 -5.87 -10.92 -17.05
C VAL A 150 -5.14 -9.85 -17.87
N ALA A 151 -4.69 -8.76 -17.25
CA ALA A 151 -3.89 -7.72 -17.93
C ALA A 151 -2.54 -8.23 -18.47
N LEU A 152 -1.98 -9.26 -17.82
CA LEU A 152 -0.71 -9.87 -18.22
C LEU A 152 -0.86 -11.02 -19.22
N ALA A 153 -2.08 -11.52 -19.45
CA ALA A 153 -2.35 -12.59 -20.42
C ALA A 153 -2.11 -12.17 -21.88
N THR A 154 -1.87 -10.87 -22.13
CA THR A 154 -1.70 -10.30 -23.46
C THR A 154 -0.57 -9.27 -23.48
N SER A 155 0.08 -9.14 -24.63
CA SER A 155 0.98 -8.02 -24.94
C SER A 155 0.26 -6.88 -25.67
N LYS A 156 -0.99 -7.09 -26.12
CA LYS A 156 -1.79 -6.03 -26.75
C LYS A 156 -2.22 -5.04 -25.68
N GLU A 157 -2.06 -3.76 -25.95
CA GLU A 157 -2.56 -2.69 -25.09
C GLU A 157 -3.37 -1.70 -25.90
N VAL A 158 -4.38 -1.12 -25.26
CA VAL A 158 -5.07 0.06 -25.78
C VAL A 158 -4.67 1.29 -24.99
N SER A 159 -4.52 2.41 -25.67
CA SER A 159 -4.27 3.68 -25.02
C SER A 159 -5.55 4.15 -24.33
N ILE A 160 -5.48 4.38 -23.02
CA ILE A 160 -6.53 5.06 -22.26
C ILE A 160 -6.14 6.53 -22.16
N SER A 161 -6.84 7.36 -22.91
CA SER A 161 -6.59 8.81 -23.00
C SER A 161 -7.09 9.57 -21.78
N SER A 162 -8.12 9.03 -21.12
CA SER A 162 -8.79 9.69 -20.00
C SER A 162 -7.92 9.72 -18.75
N THR A 163 -7.74 10.93 -18.21
CA THR A 163 -7.02 11.13 -16.95
C THR A 163 -7.94 11.04 -15.72
N CYS A 164 -9.23 11.23 -15.87
CA CYS A 164 -10.20 11.13 -14.78
C CYS A 164 -10.77 9.71 -14.74
N THR A 165 -10.87 9.09 -13.56
CA THR A 165 -11.52 7.78 -13.38
C THR A 165 -12.93 7.74 -13.99
N VAL A 166 -13.70 8.82 -13.84
CA VAL A 166 -15.06 8.92 -14.40
C VAL A 166 -15.05 8.86 -15.93
N PHE A 167 -14.12 9.54 -16.59
CA PHE A 167 -14.02 9.50 -18.05
C PHE A 167 -13.41 8.21 -18.55
N ALA A 168 -12.48 7.62 -17.80
CA ALA A 168 -11.93 6.31 -18.10
C ALA A 168 -13.03 5.23 -18.09
N GLU A 169 -14.03 5.32 -17.22
CA GLU A 169 -15.19 4.42 -17.26
C GLU A 169 -15.99 4.53 -18.56
N SER A 170 -16.21 5.75 -19.06
CA SER A 170 -16.86 5.97 -20.36
C SER A 170 -16.02 5.42 -21.52
N GLU A 171 -14.70 5.60 -21.46
CA GLU A 171 -13.76 5.07 -22.46
C GLU A 171 -13.75 3.54 -22.46
N ILE A 172 -13.81 2.89 -21.29
CA ILE A 172 -13.98 1.43 -21.17
C ILE A 172 -15.25 0.98 -21.90
N ILE A 173 -16.39 1.64 -21.68
CA ILE A 173 -17.65 1.29 -22.34
C ILE A 173 -17.52 1.40 -23.86
N SER A 174 -16.90 2.47 -24.35
CA SER A 174 -16.64 2.66 -25.77
C SER A 174 -15.77 1.52 -26.34
N LEU A 175 -14.67 1.17 -25.67
CA LEU A 175 -13.76 0.11 -26.12
C LEU A 175 -14.43 -1.27 -26.18
N ILE A 176 -15.28 -1.58 -25.19
CA ILE A 176 -16.08 -2.82 -25.21
C ILE A 176 -17.04 -2.81 -26.41
N ALA A 177 -17.71 -1.70 -26.68
CA ALA A 177 -18.63 -1.58 -27.82
C ALA A 177 -17.92 -1.76 -29.18
N HIS A 178 -16.64 -1.39 -29.26
CA HIS A 178 -15.78 -1.61 -30.44
C HIS A 178 -15.16 -3.03 -30.49
N GLY A 179 -15.53 -3.93 -29.57
CA GLY A 179 -15.05 -5.32 -29.57
C GLY A 179 -13.60 -5.49 -29.08
N VAL A 180 -13.05 -4.52 -28.36
CA VAL A 180 -11.71 -4.65 -27.77
C VAL A 180 -11.73 -5.69 -26.65
N GLY A 181 -10.74 -6.57 -26.63
CA GLY A 181 -10.57 -7.59 -25.59
C GLY A 181 -10.37 -6.98 -24.20
N VAL A 182 -10.99 -7.60 -23.19
CA VAL A 182 -10.93 -7.16 -21.78
C VAL A 182 -9.49 -7.16 -21.24
N ASP A 183 -8.68 -8.12 -21.67
CA ASP A 183 -7.24 -8.23 -21.39
C ASP A 183 -6.48 -6.98 -21.85
N ALA A 184 -6.72 -6.53 -23.08
CA ALA A 184 -6.06 -5.34 -23.64
C ALA A 184 -6.53 -4.05 -22.95
N ILE A 185 -7.83 -3.95 -22.62
CA ILE A 185 -8.39 -2.82 -21.85
C ILE A 185 -7.75 -2.77 -20.46
N LEU A 186 -7.72 -3.88 -19.73
CA LEU A 186 -7.10 -3.95 -18.41
C LEU A 186 -5.62 -3.59 -18.48
N ARG A 187 -4.87 -4.11 -19.46
CA ARG A 187 -3.46 -3.75 -19.65
C ARG A 187 -3.27 -2.24 -19.84
N GLY A 188 -4.11 -1.61 -20.66
CA GLY A 188 -4.14 -0.16 -20.88
C GLY A 188 -4.45 0.66 -19.62
N LEU A 189 -5.43 0.21 -18.82
CA LEU A 189 -5.79 0.84 -17.55
C LEU A 189 -4.64 0.77 -16.53
N HIS A 190 -4.00 -0.39 -16.39
CA HIS A 190 -2.82 -0.51 -15.53
C HIS A 190 -1.69 0.41 -16.02
N ARG A 191 -1.46 0.51 -17.33
CA ARG A 191 -0.48 1.44 -17.91
C ARG A 191 -0.77 2.90 -17.56
N SER A 192 -2.04 3.30 -17.65
CA SER A 192 -2.47 4.66 -17.27
C SER A 192 -2.16 4.96 -15.79
N LEU A 193 -2.39 4.00 -14.90
CA LEU A 193 -2.04 4.12 -13.48
C LEU A 193 -0.50 4.21 -13.30
N ILE A 194 0.26 3.31 -13.93
CA ILE A 194 1.72 3.27 -13.83
C ILE A 194 2.35 4.59 -14.29
N LYS A 195 1.89 5.18 -15.41
CA LYS A 195 2.42 6.47 -15.89
C LYS A 195 2.31 7.59 -14.85
N ARG A 196 1.27 7.58 -14.01
CA ARG A 196 1.10 8.56 -12.91
C ARG A 196 2.08 8.31 -11.78
N ILE A 197 2.22 7.05 -11.39
CA ILE A 197 3.19 6.64 -10.37
C ILE A 197 4.59 7.03 -10.83
N VAL A 198 4.95 6.76 -12.08
CA VAL A 198 6.26 7.12 -12.63
C VAL A 198 6.47 8.63 -12.68
N ALA A 199 5.43 9.44 -12.92
CA ALA A 199 5.53 10.88 -12.79
C ALA A 199 5.88 11.31 -11.35
N MET A 200 5.25 10.71 -10.33
CA MET A 200 5.60 10.95 -8.92
C MET A 200 7.02 10.46 -8.58
N VAL A 201 7.44 9.31 -9.14
CA VAL A 201 8.81 8.79 -9.01
C VAL A 201 9.83 9.77 -9.58
N LYS A 202 9.54 10.38 -10.74
CA LYS A 202 10.41 11.41 -11.33
C LYS A 202 10.52 12.66 -10.47
N THR A 203 9.45 13.06 -9.78
CA THR A 203 9.47 14.22 -8.87
C THR A 203 10.36 13.99 -7.66
N VAL A 204 10.26 12.82 -7.01
CA VAL A 204 11.09 12.47 -5.83
C VAL A 204 12.53 12.15 -6.21
N GLY A 205 12.74 11.66 -7.44
CA GLY A 205 14.02 11.14 -7.92
C GLY A 205 14.09 9.63 -7.72
N LEU A 206 14.30 8.91 -8.83
CA LEU A 206 14.45 7.45 -8.79
C LEU A 206 15.85 7.09 -8.29
N VAL A 207 15.90 6.43 -7.14
CA VAL A 207 17.10 5.85 -6.54
C VAL A 207 16.87 4.35 -6.37
N SER A 208 17.75 3.53 -6.94
CA SER A 208 17.63 2.08 -6.81
C SER A 208 18.00 1.59 -5.41
N PRO A 209 17.37 0.50 -4.93
CA PRO A 209 16.27 -0.23 -5.56
C PRO A 209 14.93 0.53 -5.59
N LEU A 210 14.13 0.23 -6.61
CA LEU A 210 12.71 0.59 -6.64
C LEU A 210 11.92 -0.47 -5.88
N MET A 211 11.09 -0.05 -4.93
CA MET A 211 10.33 -0.92 -4.03
C MET A 211 8.83 -0.65 -4.18
N LEU A 212 8.00 -1.67 -3.99
CA LEU A 212 6.54 -1.56 -4.10
C LEU A 212 5.83 -2.11 -2.86
N SER A 213 4.99 -1.30 -2.22
CA SER A 213 4.15 -1.66 -1.06
C SER A 213 2.68 -1.29 -1.26
N GLY A 214 1.86 -1.62 -0.24
CA GLY A 214 0.42 -1.34 -0.24
C GLY A 214 -0.41 -2.53 -0.73
N GLY A 215 -1.74 -2.40 -0.65
CA GLY A 215 -2.65 -3.47 -1.07
C GLY A 215 -2.58 -3.75 -2.58
N VAL A 216 -2.38 -2.71 -3.38
CA VAL A 216 -2.29 -2.81 -4.84
C VAL A 216 -1.01 -3.53 -5.31
N ALA A 217 0.02 -3.63 -4.45
CA ALA A 217 1.23 -4.41 -4.75
C ALA A 217 0.97 -5.92 -4.94
N GLN A 218 -0.18 -6.43 -4.47
CA GLN A 218 -0.59 -7.83 -4.69
C GLN A 218 -1.02 -8.09 -6.13
N ASN A 219 -1.34 -7.04 -6.90
CA ASN A 219 -1.67 -7.17 -8.30
C ASN A 219 -0.37 -7.35 -9.12
N PRO A 220 -0.17 -8.51 -9.78
CA PRO A 220 1.09 -8.81 -10.46
C PRO A 220 1.39 -7.88 -11.63
N ALA A 221 0.37 -7.31 -12.28
CA ALA A 221 0.56 -6.34 -13.36
C ALA A 221 1.20 -5.06 -12.85
N MET A 222 0.95 -4.65 -11.60
CA MET A 222 1.52 -3.43 -11.05
C MET A 222 3.04 -3.49 -10.97
N ARG A 223 3.58 -4.62 -10.50
CA ARG A 223 5.02 -4.85 -10.51
C ARG A 223 5.56 -4.90 -11.93
N ALA A 224 5.02 -5.79 -12.76
CA ALA A 224 5.58 -6.07 -14.09
C ALA A 224 5.60 -4.82 -14.98
N LEU A 225 4.53 -4.02 -14.93
CA LEU A 225 4.40 -2.83 -15.76
C LEU A 225 5.17 -1.63 -15.19
N LEU A 226 5.36 -1.57 -13.88
CA LEU A 226 6.27 -0.60 -13.27
C LEU A 226 7.73 -0.89 -13.67
N GLU A 227 8.12 -2.17 -13.68
CA GLU A 227 9.44 -2.60 -14.16
C GLU A 227 9.64 -2.26 -15.65
N GLU A 228 8.61 -2.50 -16.48
CA GLU A 228 8.60 -2.16 -17.92
C GLU A 228 8.78 -0.65 -18.14
N GLU A 229 7.99 0.19 -17.46
CA GLU A 229 7.99 1.65 -17.66
C GLU A 229 9.23 2.34 -17.09
N THR A 230 9.80 1.81 -15.99
CA THR A 230 10.98 2.42 -15.33
C THR A 230 12.31 1.81 -15.76
N HIS A 231 12.28 0.72 -16.53
CA HIS A 231 13.45 -0.12 -16.85
C HIS A 231 14.28 -0.49 -15.61
N THR A 232 13.63 -0.63 -14.46
CA THR A 232 14.25 -0.86 -13.15
C THR A 232 13.56 -2.02 -12.47
N ARG A 233 14.33 -2.94 -11.89
CA ARG A 233 13.77 -4.07 -11.13
C ARG A 233 13.03 -3.57 -9.89
N VAL A 234 11.84 -4.09 -9.67
CA VAL A 234 11.00 -3.76 -8.51
C VAL A 234 11.11 -4.85 -7.47
N ILE A 235 11.40 -4.46 -6.22
CA ILE A 235 11.48 -5.34 -5.06
C ILE A 235 10.19 -5.23 -4.25
N LEU A 236 9.65 -6.36 -3.82
CA LEU A 236 8.51 -6.40 -2.90
C LEU A 236 8.98 -6.99 -1.57
N PRO A 237 8.49 -6.46 -0.43
CA PRO A 237 8.56 -7.18 0.84
C PRO A 237 7.67 -8.44 0.78
N GLN A 238 7.89 -9.36 1.71
CA GLN A 238 7.06 -10.54 1.94
C GLN A 238 5.60 -10.18 2.20
N HIS A 239 5.34 -9.08 2.93
CA HIS A 239 3.99 -8.62 3.25
C HIS A 239 3.76 -7.14 2.87
N PRO A 240 3.56 -6.81 1.58
CA PRO A 240 3.49 -5.43 1.09
C PRO A 240 2.45 -4.54 1.76
N GLN A 241 1.29 -5.10 2.13
CA GLN A 241 0.19 -4.35 2.73
C GLN A 241 0.40 -4.06 4.23
N LEU A 242 1.37 -4.69 4.88
CA LEU A 242 1.60 -4.56 6.31
C LEU A 242 2.69 -3.53 6.68
N MET A 243 3.37 -2.94 5.69
CA MET A 243 4.58 -2.15 5.94
C MET A 243 4.35 -0.91 6.81
N GLY A 244 3.20 -0.24 6.68
CA GLY A 244 2.81 0.85 7.56
C GLY A 244 2.66 0.39 9.02
N ALA A 245 1.87 -0.65 9.26
CA ALA A 245 1.67 -1.22 10.60
C ALA A 245 2.99 -1.78 11.18
N TYR A 246 3.81 -2.43 10.36
CA TYR A 246 5.11 -2.94 10.79
C TYR A 246 6.05 -1.80 11.19
N GLY A 247 6.13 -0.74 10.39
CA GLY A 247 6.87 0.47 10.74
C GLY A 247 6.42 1.09 12.05
N ALA A 248 5.11 1.18 12.28
CA ALA A 248 4.54 1.65 13.54
C ALA A 248 4.95 0.74 14.71
N ALA A 249 4.87 -0.57 14.56
CA ALA A 249 5.25 -1.54 15.61
C ALA A 249 6.74 -1.42 15.99
N LEU A 250 7.61 -1.18 15.00
CA LEU A 250 9.04 -0.93 15.25
C LEU A 250 9.29 0.37 16.00
N MET A 251 8.46 1.40 15.81
CA MET A 251 8.53 2.63 16.58
C MET A 251 8.02 2.43 18.01
N ALA A 252 6.94 1.66 18.18
CA ALA A 252 6.44 1.26 19.49
C ALA A 252 7.49 0.48 20.29
N LEU A 253 8.22 -0.43 19.64
CA LEU A 253 9.31 -1.19 20.26
C LEU A 253 10.43 -0.29 20.81
N ASN A 254 10.71 0.84 20.16
CA ASN A 254 11.70 1.80 20.65
C ASN A 254 11.22 2.55 21.90
N LEU A 255 9.90 2.73 22.07
CA LEU A 255 9.33 3.32 23.28
C LEU A 255 9.43 2.37 24.47
N ALA A 256 9.34 1.05 24.23
CA ALA A 256 9.44 0.03 25.27
C ALA A 256 10.85 -0.13 25.88
N LYS A 257 11.88 0.40 25.20
CA LYS A 257 13.30 0.30 25.60
C LYS A 257 13.77 1.48 26.45
N VAL A 258 12.89 2.45 26.71
CA VAL A 258 13.10 3.64 27.55
C VAL A 258 12.41 3.39 28.88
#